data_AF-A0A7X6U8P4-F1
#
_entry.id   AF-A0A7X6U8P4-F1
#
_cell.length_a   1.000
_cell.length_b   1.000
_cell.length_c   1.000
_cell.angle_alpha   90.00
_cell.angle_beta   90.00
_cell.angle_gamma   90.00
#
_symmetry.space_group_name_H-M   'P 1'
#
loop_
_entity.id
_entity.type
_entity.pdbx_description
1 polymer ?
#
loop_
_entity_poly.entity_id
_entity_poly.type
_entity_poly.pdbx_seq_one_letter_code
_entity_poly.pdbx_strand_id
1 'polypeptide(L)'
;MQLKNLKSKPIYELRGVVTQSGANYFTITVNSELVIKVYGPLTASETLVIDADKMTAKVVETLTGTTIRNGLAQLETLTFPELLPGVNTIDVAATNGTFTALKIYSRSGHISNGI
;
A
#
# COMPACT_ATOMS: atom_id res chain seq x y z
N MET A 1 -20.11 14.36 20.05
CA MET A 1 -19.44 14.67 18.77
C MET A 1 -19.10 13.35 18.10
N GLN A 2 -19.90 12.89 17.14
CA GLN A 2 -19.54 11.72 16.35
C GLN A 2 -18.63 12.20 15.22
N LEU A 3 -17.33 12.01 15.36
CA LEU A 3 -16.43 11.98 14.22
C LEU A 3 -16.95 10.85 13.33
N LYS A 4 -17.63 11.19 12.24
CA LYS A 4 -18.01 10.20 11.22
C LYS A 4 -16.70 9.56 10.77
N ASN A 5 -16.47 8.31 11.21
CA ASN A 5 -15.39 7.46 10.76
C ASN A 5 -15.48 7.36 9.24
N LEU A 6 -14.70 8.20 8.59
CA LEU A 6 -14.52 8.18 7.16
C LEU A 6 -13.82 6.86 6.88
N LYS A 7 -14.53 5.88 6.31
CA LYS A 7 -13.93 4.66 5.79
C LYS A 7 -12.76 5.06 4.89
N SER A 8 -11.55 5.05 5.44
CA SER A 8 -10.38 5.43 4.69
C SER A 8 -10.18 4.32 3.68
N LYS A 9 -10.29 4.66 2.41
CA LYS A 9 -9.96 3.76 1.30
C LYS A 9 -8.58 4.18 0.80
N PRO A 10 -7.50 3.75 1.50
CA PRO A 10 -6.17 4.27 1.24
C PRO A 10 -5.61 3.81 -0.11
N ILE A 11 -4.71 4.61 -0.64
CA ILE A 11 -3.78 4.19 -1.68
C ILE A 11 -2.42 3.98 -1.03
N TYR A 12 -1.84 2.80 -1.18
CA TYR A 12 -0.48 2.50 -0.72
C TYR A 12 0.49 2.58 -1.90
N GLU A 13 1.58 3.33 -1.73
CA GLU A 13 2.72 3.33 -2.65
C GLU A 13 3.92 2.72 -1.93
N LEU A 14 4.27 1.50 -2.31
CA LEU A 14 5.40 0.75 -1.74
C LEU A 14 6.59 0.78 -2.68
N ARG A 15 7.77 1.12 -2.13
CA ARG A 15 9.06 1.12 -2.82
C ARG A 15 10.06 0.26 -2.08
N GLY A 16 10.81 -0.51 -2.85
CA GLY A 16 11.86 -1.37 -2.35
C GLY A 16 12.41 -2.27 -3.45
N VAL A 17 13.38 -3.11 -3.10
CA VAL A 17 13.95 -4.13 -3.98
C VAL A 17 13.64 -5.50 -3.41
N VAL A 18 12.96 -6.33 -4.19
CA VAL A 18 12.68 -7.72 -3.84
C VAL A 18 12.67 -8.56 -5.12
N THR A 19 13.37 -9.69 -5.12
CA THR A 19 13.46 -10.56 -6.31
C THR A 19 12.28 -11.52 -6.38
N GLN A 20 12.00 -12.05 -7.57
CA GLN A 20 10.89 -13.00 -7.77
C GLN A 20 11.21 -14.35 -7.11
N SER A 21 10.61 -14.60 -5.94
CA SER A 21 10.70 -15.85 -5.19
C SER A 21 9.54 -15.93 -4.22
N GLY A 22 8.98 -17.13 -4.01
CA GLY A 22 7.96 -17.38 -2.99
C GLY A 22 8.48 -17.20 -1.54
N ALA A 23 9.78 -16.99 -1.35
CA ALA A 23 10.39 -16.69 -0.05
C ALA A 23 10.69 -15.19 0.15
N ASN A 24 10.47 -14.34 -0.87
CA ASN A 24 10.90 -12.94 -0.86
C ASN A 24 9.69 -12.03 -0.96
N TYR A 25 9.40 -11.29 0.11
CA TYR A 25 8.17 -10.50 0.21
C TYR A 25 8.32 -9.29 1.13
N PHE A 26 7.39 -8.34 0.98
CA PHE A 26 7.12 -7.33 1.98
C PHE A 26 5.80 -7.62 2.69
N THR A 27 5.72 -7.25 3.96
CA THR A 27 4.46 -7.21 4.70
C THR A 27 4.19 -5.81 5.20
N ILE A 28 2.92 -5.39 5.14
CA ILE A 28 2.41 -4.20 5.83
C ILE A 28 1.46 -4.71 6.90
N THR A 29 1.71 -4.28 8.12
CA THR A 29 0.91 -4.59 9.29
C THR A 29 0.32 -3.28 9.82
N VAL A 30 -0.97 -3.28 10.13
CA VAL A 30 -1.66 -2.13 10.73
C VAL A 30 -2.24 -2.59 12.06
N ASN A 31 -1.90 -1.91 13.15
CA ASN A 31 -2.38 -2.25 14.50
C ASN A 31 -2.16 -3.73 14.87
N SER A 32 -1.00 -4.28 14.51
CA SER A 32 -0.63 -5.71 14.67
C SER A 32 -1.37 -6.71 13.79
N GLU A 33 -2.22 -6.25 12.86
CA GLU A 33 -2.89 -7.11 11.87
C GLU A 33 -2.17 -7.04 10.52
N LEU A 34 -1.85 -8.20 9.93
CA LEU A 34 -1.29 -8.27 8.58
C LEU A 34 -2.35 -7.85 7.57
N VAL A 35 -2.11 -6.73 6.89
CA VAL A 35 -3.06 -6.18 5.92
C VAL A 35 -2.64 -6.43 4.48
N ILE A 36 -1.34 -6.40 4.21
CA ILE A 36 -0.81 -6.58 2.85
C ILE A 36 0.41 -7.49 2.93
N LYS A 37 0.43 -8.52 2.09
CA LYS A 37 1.63 -9.31 1.83
C LYS A 37 1.88 -9.36 0.33
N VAL A 38 3.08 -8.95 -0.08
CA VAL A 38 3.44 -8.82 -1.50
C VAL A 38 4.76 -9.51 -1.82
N TYR A 39 4.73 -10.40 -2.81
CA TYR A 39 5.91 -11.06 -3.35
C TYR A 39 6.62 -10.22 -4.40
N GLY A 40 7.92 -10.47 -4.58
CA GLY A 40 8.64 -9.91 -5.71
C GLY A 40 8.13 -10.39 -7.08
N PRO A 41 8.55 -9.71 -8.16
CA PRO A 41 9.64 -8.74 -8.20
C PRO A 41 9.22 -7.27 -7.98
N LEU A 42 10.09 -6.50 -7.34
CA LEU A 42 10.10 -5.03 -7.36
C LEU A 42 11.55 -4.54 -7.44
N THR A 43 11.83 -3.56 -8.30
CA THR A 43 13.16 -2.97 -8.45
C THR A 43 13.21 -1.53 -7.91
N ALA A 44 14.41 -0.97 -7.78
CA ALA A 44 14.60 0.36 -7.18
C ALA A 44 13.93 1.50 -7.96
N SER A 45 13.72 1.31 -9.27
CA SER A 45 13.03 2.25 -10.16
C SER A 45 11.51 2.04 -10.19
N GLU A 46 10.96 1.13 -9.39
CA GLU A 46 9.55 0.76 -9.44
C GLU A 46 8.82 1.10 -8.14
N THR A 47 7.55 1.44 -8.29
CA THR A 47 6.63 1.67 -7.18
C THR A 47 5.42 0.77 -7.37
N LEU A 48 5.10 -0.04 -6.37
CA LEU A 48 3.85 -0.78 -6.32
C LEU A 48 2.76 0.13 -5.74
N VAL A 49 1.72 0.38 -6.53
CA VAL A 49 0.56 1.18 -6.14
C VAL A 49 -0.62 0.24 -5.89
N ILE A 50 -1.15 0.24 -4.68
CA ILE A 50 -2.31 -0.57 -4.26
C ILE A 50 -3.46 0.37 -3.94
N ASP A 51 -4.57 0.25 -4.66
CA ASP A 51 -5.80 1.01 -4.44
C ASP A 51 -6.79 0.14 -3.66
N ALA A 52 -7.02 0.49 -2.39
CA ALA A 52 -7.89 -0.25 -1.49
C ALA A 52 -9.37 -0.18 -1.86
N ASP A 53 -9.80 0.94 -2.44
CA ASP A 53 -11.17 1.13 -2.88
C ASP A 53 -11.53 0.18 -4.01
N LYS A 54 -10.59 0.08 -4.97
CA LYS A 54 -10.79 -0.67 -6.22
C LYS A 54 -10.33 -2.11 -6.13
N MET A 55 -9.66 -2.49 -5.04
CA MET A 55 -8.97 -3.78 -4.91
C MET A 55 -8.03 -4.06 -6.09
N THR A 56 -7.30 -3.04 -6.52
CA THR A 56 -6.35 -3.14 -7.64
C THR A 56 -4.93 -2.90 -7.18
N ALA A 57 -3.97 -3.51 -7.87
CA ALA A 57 -2.57 -3.15 -7.73
C ALA A 57 -1.89 -3.08 -9.10
N LYS A 58 -0.98 -2.12 -9.23
CA LYS A 58 -0.19 -1.89 -10.43
C LYS A 58 1.24 -1.53 -10.03
N VAL A 59 2.19 -1.92 -10.86
CA VAL A 59 3.55 -1.41 -10.72
C VAL A 59 3.74 -0.30 -11.73
N VAL A 60 4.23 0.83 -11.23
CA VAL A 60 4.57 1.99 -12.04
C VAL A 60 6.08 2.23 -12.02
N GLU A 61 6.60 2.79 -13.10
CA GLU A 61 7.94 3.36 -13.09
C GLU A 61 7.94 4.61 -12.19
N THR A 62 8.87 4.70 -11.25
CA THR A 62 8.87 5.70 -10.17
C THR A 62 9.07 7.12 -10.70
N LEU A 63 9.82 7.30 -11.78
CA LEU A 63 10.16 8.63 -12.30
C LEU A 63 9.06 9.20 -13.19
N THR A 64 8.45 8.37 -14.05
CA THR A 64 7.38 8.82 -14.97
C THR A 64 5.96 8.58 -14.44
N GLY A 65 5.77 7.69 -13.46
CA GLY A 65 4.45 7.23 -13.01
C GLY A 65 3.73 6.31 -14.02
N THR A 66 4.42 5.93 -15.10
CA THR A 66 3.86 5.08 -16.16
C THR A 66 3.60 3.68 -15.63
N THR A 67 2.41 3.12 -15.90
CA THR A 67 2.10 1.74 -15.52
C THR A 67 2.85 0.78 -16.43
N ILE A 68 3.70 -0.06 -15.83
CA ILE A 68 4.56 -1.00 -16.57
C ILE A 68 4.09 -2.45 -16.46
N ARG A 69 3.37 -2.82 -15.39
CA ARG A 69 2.74 -4.14 -15.25
C ARG A 69 1.59 -4.15 -14.24
N ASN A 70 0.75 -5.18 -14.33
CA ASN A 70 -0.23 -5.51 -13.30
C ASN A 70 0.50 -6.02 -12.03
N GLY A 71 0.14 -5.48 -10.86
CA GLY A 71 0.74 -5.84 -9.57
C GLY A 71 -0.16 -6.71 -8.69
N LEU A 72 -1.40 -6.97 -9.10
CA LEU A 72 -2.38 -7.72 -8.31
C LEU A 72 -1.95 -9.17 -8.10
N ALA A 73 -1.32 -9.78 -9.11
CA ALA A 73 -0.79 -11.15 -9.01
C ALA A 73 0.36 -11.30 -7.98
N GLN A 74 0.94 -10.19 -7.52
CA GLN A 74 1.99 -10.20 -6.49
C GLN A 74 1.42 -10.20 -5.07
N LEU A 75 0.11 -9.94 -4.90
CA LEU A 75 -0.54 -9.84 -3.60
C LEU A 75 -1.06 -11.20 -3.13
N GLU A 76 -0.70 -11.60 -1.92
CA GLU A 76 -1.26 -12.79 -1.25
C GLU A 76 -2.34 -12.40 -0.24
N THR A 77 -2.08 -11.36 0.55
CA THR A 77 -3.02 -10.84 1.53
C THR A 77 -3.38 -9.42 1.16
N LEU A 78 -4.68 -9.11 1.19
CA LEU A 78 -5.20 -7.77 0.93
C LEU A 78 -6.45 -7.53 1.79
N THR A 79 -6.24 -6.97 2.97
CA THR A 79 -7.28 -6.59 3.92
C THR A 79 -7.13 -5.10 4.20
N PHE A 80 -8.24 -4.37 4.32
CA PHE A 80 -8.20 -2.91 4.53
C PHE A 80 -8.91 -2.54 5.82
N PRO A 81 -8.18 -2.41 6.94
CA PRO A 81 -8.77 -1.94 8.18
C PRO A 81 -9.12 -0.46 8.07
N GLU A 82 -10.08 -0.03 8.87
CA GLU A 82 -10.38 1.39 9.02
C GLU A 82 -9.20 2.09 9.69
N LEU A 83 -8.56 3.01 8.96
CA LEU A 83 -7.48 3.81 9.50
C LEU A 83 -8.05 5.02 10.26
N LEU A 84 -7.82 5.06 11.58
CA LEU A 84 -8.19 6.18 12.44
C LEU A 84 -7.08 7.25 12.47
N PRO A 85 -7.38 8.54 12.18
CA PRO A 85 -6.38 9.60 12.21
C PRO A 85 -5.64 9.67 13.55
N GLY A 86 -4.31 9.66 13.53
CA GLY A 86 -3.46 9.81 14.71
C GLY A 86 -3.37 8.58 15.63
N VAL A 87 -4.00 7.46 15.30
CA VAL A 87 -4.05 6.27 16.18
C VAL A 87 -3.39 5.03 15.58
N ASN A 88 -3.37 4.87 14.25
CA ASN A 88 -2.85 3.63 13.66
C ASN A 88 -1.33 3.53 13.79
N THR A 89 -0.87 2.35 14.18
CA THR A 89 0.54 1.94 14.06
C THR A 89 0.71 1.16 12.76
N ILE A 90 1.70 1.53 11.95
CA ILE A 90 1.97 0.92 10.65
C ILE A 90 3.40 0.40 10.64
N ASP A 91 3.54 -0.90 10.47
CA ASP A 91 4.83 -1.59 10.40
C ASP A 91 5.04 -2.16 9.01
N VAL A 92 6.26 -2.03 8.49
CA VAL A 92 6.68 -2.64 7.23
C VAL A 92 7.86 -3.55 7.49
N ALA A 93 7.75 -4.81 7.07
CA ALA A 93 8.85 -5.75 7.13
C ALA A 93 9.22 -6.24 5.73
N ALA A 94 10.49 -6.54 5.53
CA ALA A 94 11.04 -7.09 4.31
C ALA A 94 11.71 -8.43 4.60
N THR A 95 11.30 -9.47 3.88
CA THR A 95 11.94 -10.78 3.92
C THR A 95 12.74 -10.94 2.64
N ASN A 96 14.07 -11.06 2.76
CA ASN A 96 15.00 -11.19 1.63
C ASN A 96 14.84 -10.07 0.58
N GLY A 97 14.58 -8.85 1.05
CA GLY A 97 14.40 -7.65 0.25
C GLY A 97 14.83 -6.40 1.02
N THR A 98 14.95 -5.29 0.31
CA THR A 98 15.29 -3.98 0.88
C THR A 98 14.08 -3.05 0.78
N PHE A 99 13.51 -2.67 1.92
CA PHE A 99 12.46 -1.64 1.97
C PHE A 99 13.07 -0.25 1.78
N THR A 100 12.38 0.62 1.05
CA THR A 100 12.82 1.99 0.82
C THR A 100 11.81 3.02 1.32
N ALA A 101 10.54 2.86 0.97
CA ALA A 101 9.50 3.79 1.38
C ALA A 101 8.11 3.16 1.31
N LEU A 102 7.23 3.63 2.18
CA LEU A 102 5.79 3.43 2.11
C LEU A 102 5.12 4.81 2.20
N LYS A 103 4.28 5.14 1.24
CA LYS A 103 3.38 6.29 1.32
C LYS A 103 1.94 5.80 1.34
N ILE A 104 1.11 6.46 2.14
CA ILE A 104 -0.29 6.11 2.30
C ILE A 104 -1.09 7.38 2.12
N TYR A 105 -1.95 7.38 1.10
CA TYR A 105 -2.84 8.49 0.83
C TYR A 105 -4.23 8.11 1.27
N SER A 106 -4.79 8.89 2.20
CA SER A 106 -6.22 8.79 2.53
C SER A 106 -7.00 9.35 1.35
N ARG A 107 -7.86 8.53 0.71
CA ARG A 107 -8.90 9.07 -0.17
C ARG A 107 -10.03 9.59 0.71
N SER A 108 -9.79 10.68 1.45
CA SER A 108 -10.84 11.31 2.22
C SER A 108 -11.87 11.86 1.23
N GLY A 109 -13.09 11.32 1.27
CA GLY A 109 -14.20 11.85 0.49
C GLY A 109 -14.30 13.37 0.68
N HIS A 110 -14.42 14.07 -0.45
CA HIS A 110 -14.63 15.50 -0.58
C HIS A 110 -15.55 16.06 0.52
N ILE A 111 -15.08 17.03 1.31
CA ILE A 111 -15.96 18.04 1.90
C ILE A 111 -15.69 19.35 1.15
N SER A 112 -16.59 19.72 0.25
CA SER A 112 -16.73 21.12 -0.13
C SER A 112 -17.28 21.86 1.09
N ASN A 113 -16.42 22.43 1.92
CA ASN A 113 -16.84 23.53 2.77
C ASN A 113 -16.83 24.79 1.91
N GLY A 114 -17.95 24.99 1.20
CA GLY A 114 -18.35 26.32 0.76
C GLY A 114 -18.67 27.13 2.00
N ILE A 115 -17.90 28.21 2.17
CA ILE A 115 -18.15 29.38 3.00
C ILE A 115 -19.59 29.87 2.89
#